data_AF-A0A844B342-F1
#
_entry.id   AF-A0A844B342-F1
#
_cell.length_a   1.000
_cell.length_b   1.000
_cell.length_c   1.000
_cell.angle_alpha   90.00
_cell.angle_beta   90.00
_cell.angle_gamma   90.00
#
_symmetry.space_group_name_H-M   'P 1'
#
loop_
_entity.id
_entity.type
_entity.pdbx_description
1 polymer ?
#
loop_
_entity_poly.entity_id
_entity_poly.type
_entity_poly.pdbx_seq_one_letter_code
_entity_poly.pdbx_strand_id
1 'polypeptide(L)'
;MKTRHLLAALALAPAFAFAHGDIKCDVPKAEWQPQTALQAKLEKDGWKKVRKVKVENGCYEVYGFDENNKRAEKFYNPKTFELVNEVKKP
;
A
#
# COMPACT_ATOMS: atom_id res chain seq x y z
N MET A 1 13.80 30.37 37.64
CA MET A 1 12.98 29.22 37.22
C MET A 1 13.62 28.60 35.99
N LYS A 2 14.01 27.32 36.03
CA LYS A 2 14.70 26.64 34.93
C LYS A 2 13.76 25.61 34.32
N THR A 3 13.11 25.96 33.23
CA THR A 3 12.32 25.03 32.42
C THR A 3 13.08 24.79 31.13
N ARG A 4 13.85 23.71 31.07
CA ARG A 4 14.48 23.25 29.82
C ARG A 4 13.46 22.40 29.07
N HIS A 5 12.73 23.03 28.16
CA HIS A 5 11.91 22.31 27.19
C HIS A 5 12.83 21.67 26.15
N LEU A 6 12.99 20.34 26.23
CA LEU A 6 13.53 19.54 25.13
C LEU A 6 12.45 19.44 24.05
N LEU A 7 12.53 20.31 23.03
CA LEU A 7 11.78 20.13 21.79
C LEU A 7 12.38 18.92 21.06
N ALA A 8 11.74 17.75 21.20
CA ALA A 8 12.00 16.61 20.33
C ALA A 8 11.36 16.90 18.96
N ALA A 9 12.19 17.27 17.98
CA ALA A 9 11.76 17.44 16.60
C ALA A 9 11.47 16.06 15.99
N LEU A 10 10.19 15.70 15.89
CA LEU A 10 9.74 14.50 15.20
C LEU A 10 9.84 14.74 13.69
N ALA A 11 10.93 14.30 13.07
CA ALA A 11 11.09 14.36 11.62
C ALA A 11 10.09 13.40 10.95
N LEU A 12 8.98 13.93 10.44
CA LEU A 12 8.13 13.22 9.48
C LEU A 12 8.90 13.15 8.15
N ALA A 13 9.57 12.03 7.89
CA ALA A 13 10.09 11.76 6.56
C ALA A 13 8.90 11.61 5.59
N PRO A 14 8.82 12.43 4.52
CA PRO A 14 7.78 12.27 3.51
C PRO A 14 7.97 10.93 2.80
N ALA A 15 6.91 10.15 2.71
CA ALA A 15 6.89 8.96 1.87
C ALA A 15 6.88 9.42 0.41
N PHE A 16 8.01 9.31 -0.28
CA PHE A 16 8.10 9.53 -1.73
C PHE A 16 7.09 8.60 -2.43
N ALA A 17 6.09 9.19 -3.09
CA ALA A 17 5.21 8.47 -4.00
C ALA A 17 5.89 8.44 -5.37
N PHE A 18 6.39 7.28 -5.78
CA PHE A 18 6.88 7.10 -7.14
C PHE A 18 5.67 6.93 -8.08
N ALA A 19 5.72 7.56 -9.25
CA ALA A 19 4.71 7.34 -10.28
C ALA A 19 5.03 6.03 -11.00
N HIS A 20 4.20 5.01 -10.82
CA HIS A 20 4.40 3.66 -11.35
C HIS A 20 3.88 3.53 -12.79
N GLY A 21 4.38 4.37 -13.70
CA GLY A 21 3.86 4.51 -15.07
C GLY A 21 3.82 3.23 -15.90
N ASP A 22 4.67 2.26 -15.58
CA ASP A 22 4.76 0.97 -16.29
C ASP A 22 3.78 -0.08 -15.76
N ILE A 23 3.21 0.11 -14.57
CA ILE A 23 2.29 -0.85 -13.94
C ILE A 23 0.87 -0.47 -14.34
N LYS A 24 0.15 -1.37 -15.02
CA LYS A 24 -1.22 -1.13 -15.50
C LYS A 24 -2.09 -2.38 -15.38
N CYS A 25 -3.36 -2.17 -15.08
CA CYS A 25 -4.40 -3.21 -15.15
C CYS A 25 -5.51 -2.73 -16.08
N ASP A 26 -5.89 -3.56 -17.05
CA ASP A 26 -7.02 -3.30 -17.94
C ASP A 26 -8.19 -4.20 -17.52
N VAL A 27 -9.02 -3.67 -16.61
CA VAL A 27 -10.19 -4.37 -16.06
C VAL A 27 -11.37 -3.41 -16.11
N PRO A 28 -12.51 -3.78 -16.74
CA PRO A 28 -13.71 -2.96 -16.72
C PRO A 28 -14.15 -2.66 -15.29
N LYS A 29 -14.44 -1.39 -14.96
CA LYS A 29 -14.80 -0.97 -13.59
C LYS A 29 -15.99 -1.74 -13.00
N ALA A 30 -16.91 -2.21 -13.84
CA ALA A 30 -18.06 -3.01 -13.42
C ALA A 30 -17.65 -4.39 -12.85
N GLU A 31 -16.45 -4.87 -13.16
CA GLU A 31 -15.93 -6.15 -12.70
C GLU A 31 -15.04 -6.02 -11.45
N TRP A 32 -14.87 -4.81 -10.94
CA TRP A 32 -14.01 -4.56 -9.78
C TRP A 32 -14.69 -5.03 -8.51
N GLN A 33 -13.95 -5.79 -7.72
CA GLN A 33 -14.35 -6.11 -6.36
C GLN A 33 -14.04 -4.92 -5.43
N PRO A 34 -14.74 -4.75 -4.29
CA PRO A 34 -14.44 -3.67 -3.35
C PRO A 34 -13.01 -3.71 -2.80
N GLN A 35 -12.38 -2.55 -2.62
CA GLN A 35 -11.04 -2.45 -2.02
C GLN A 35 -10.95 -3.07 -0.62
N THR A 36 -12.04 -2.99 0.16
CA THR A 36 -12.14 -3.61 1.49
C THR A 36 -12.06 -5.13 1.43
N ALA A 37 -12.51 -5.75 0.33
CA ALA A 37 -12.39 -7.20 0.14
C ALA A 37 -10.93 -7.59 -0.12
N LEU A 38 -10.16 -6.78 -0.86
CA LEU A 38 -8.72 -6.99 -1.00
C LEU A 38 -8.02 -6.86 0.36
N GLN A 39 -8.33 -5.81 1.13
CA GLN A 39 -7.76 -5.63 2.46
C GLN A 39 -8.00 -6.86 3.35
N ALA A 40 -9.26 -7.32 3.45
CA ALA A 40 -9.62 -8.47 4.27
C ALA A 40 -8.90 -9.75 3.80
N LYS A 41 -8.77 -9.94 2.48
CA LYS A 41 -8.03 -11.07 1.91
C LYS A 41 -6.55 -11.03 2.31
N LEU A 42 -5.89 -9.88 2.18
CA LEU A 42 -4.46 -9.75 2.50
C LEU A 42 -4.19 -9.98 3.99
N GLU A 43 -5.03 -9.43 4.87
CA GLU A 43 -4.94 -9.67 6.32
C GLU A 43 -5.14 -11.16 6.64
N LYS A 44 -6.10 -11.83 6.00
CA LYS A 44 -6.30 -13.28 6.11
C LYS A 44 -5.10 -14.08 5.59
N ASP A 45 -4.46 -13.62 4.53
CA ASP A 45 -3.28 -14.25 3.92
C ASP A 45 -1.98 -13.94 4.69
N GLY A 46 -2.07 -13.22 5.82
CA GLY A 46 -0.98 -13.08 6.78
C GLY A 46 -0.27 -11.72 6.77
N TRP A 47 -0.70 -10.76 5.94
CA TRP A 47 -0.20 -9.39 6.01
C TRP A 47 -0.32 -8.87 7.44
N LYS A 48 0.76 -8.31 8.00
CA LYS A 48 0.73 -7.77 9.36
C LYS A 48 -0.14 -6.53 9.48
N LYS A 49 -0.21 -5.72 8.42
CA LYS A 49 -1.03 -4.50 8.41
C LYS A 49 -1.24 -3.96 7.01
N VAL A 50 -2.50 -3.78 6.59
CA VAL A 50 -2.86 -2.95 5.44
C VAL A 50 -3.06 -1.51 5.92
N ARG A 51 -2.34 -0.55 5.33
CA ARG A 51 -2.45 0.88 5.70
C ARG A 51 -3.31 1.68 4.73
N LYS A 52 -3.25 1.33 3.45
CA LYS A 52 -3.96 2.03 2.39
C LYS A 52 -4.13 1.10 1.21
N VAL A 53 -5.31 1.13 0.61
CA VAL A 53 -5.59 0.61 -0.74
C VAL A 53 -5.99 1.83 -1.57
N LYS A 54 -5.37 2.02 -2.73
CA LYS A 54 -5.74 3.10 -3.67
C LYS A 54 -5.86 2.55 -5.09
N VAL A 55 -6.58 3.28 -5.94
CA VAL A 55 -6.59 3.00 -7.37
C VAL A 55 -5.40 3.72 -8.01
N GLU A 56 -4.56 2.99 -8.72
CA GLU A 56 -3.43 3.54 -9.47
C GLU A 56 -3.33 2.79 -10.80
N ASN A 57 -3.36 3.51 -11.93
CA ASN A 57 -3.23 2.93 -13.28
C ASN A 57 -4.13 1.70 -13.54
N GLY A 58 -5.36 1.75 -13.03
CA GLY A 58 -6.35 0.67 -13.16
C GLY A 58 -6.16 -0.50 -12.19
N CYS A 59 -5.10 -0.53 -11.39
CA CYS A 59 -4.85 -1.54 -10.36
C CYS A 59 -5.23 -1.06 -8.96
N TYR A 60 -5.26 -1.98 -8.01
CA TYR A 60 -5.24 -1.66 -6.57
C TYR A 60 -3.81 -1.66 -6.04
N GLU A 61 -3.32 -0.49 -5.66
CA GLU A 61 -2.03 -0.33 -5.00
C GLU A 61 -2.22 -0.35 -3.49
N VAL A 62 -1.51 -1.26 -2.82
CA VAL A 62 -1.60 -1.51 -1.40
C VAL A 62 -0.30 -1.13 -0.71
N TYR A 63 -0.40 -0.28 0.30
CA TYR A 63 0.69 0.07 1.20
C TYR A 63 0.48 -0.58 2.56
N GLY A 64 1.54 -1.12 3.14
CA GLY A 64 1.45 -1.70 4.47
C GLY A 64 2.70 -2.44 4.93
N PHE A 65 2.46 -3.46 5.74
CA PHE A 65 3.44 -4.42 6.20
C PHE A 65 2.99 -5.82 5.77
N ASP A 66 3.83 -6.48 4.99
CA ASP A 66 3.58 -7.81 4.45
C ASP A 66 3.65 -8.90 5.53
N GLU A 67 3.53 -10.17 5.13
CA GLU A 67 3.61 -11.32 6.03
C GLU A 67 4.94 -11.46 6.79
N ASN A 68 6.01 -10.88 6.24
CA ASN A 68 7.35 -10.84 6.85
C ASN A 68 7.57 -9.58 7.71
N ASN A 69 6.51 -8.82 7.97
CA ASN A 69 6.55 -7.53 8.67
C ASN A 69 7.44 -6.49 7.98
N LYS A 70 7.65 -6.60 6.66
CA LYS A 70 8.41 -5.64 5.87
C LYS A 70 7.48 -4.62 5.24
N ARG A 71 7.95 -3.36 5.13
CA ARG A 71 7.19 -2.32 4.42
C ARG A 71 7.03 -2.73 2.97
N ALA A 72 5.79 -2.81 2.51
CA ALA A 72 5.46 -3.26 1.16
C ALA A 72 4.58 -2.24 0.44
N GLU A 73 4.73 -2.25 -0.88
CA GLU A 73 3.95 -1.49 -1.85
C GLU A 73 3.72 -2.42 -3.04
N LYS A 74 2.50 -2.97 -3.13
CA LYS A 74 2.16 -4.05 -4.06
C LYS A 74 0.89 -3.70 -4.84
N PHE A 75 0.87 -4.08 -6.10
CA PHE A 75 -0.22 -3.84 -7.03
C PHE A 75 -1.00 -5.12 -7.26
N TYR A 76 -2.31 -5.04 -7.21
CA TYR A 76 -3.21 -6.17 -7.36
C TYR A 76 -4.25 -5.90 -8.44
N ASN A 77 -4.62 -6.95 -9.16
CA ASN A 77 -5.72 -6.90 -10.12
C ASN A 77 -7.05 -6.65 -9.36
N PRO A 78 -7.87 -5.66 -9.73
CA PRO A 78 -9.07 -5.31 -8.98
C PRO A 78 -10.23 -6.32 -9.13
N LYS A 79 -10.18 -7.19 -10.15
CA LYS A 79 -11.15 -8.30 -10.34
C LYS A 79 -10.71 -9.58 -9.67
N THR A 80 -9.43 -9.95 -9.75
CA THR A 80 -8.95 -11.27 -9.27
C THR A 80 -8.21 -11.21 -7.94
N PHE A 81 -7.76 -10.02 -7.51
CA PHE A 81 -6.84 -9.82 -6.38
C PHE A 81 -5.49 -10.56 -6.52
N GLU A 82 -5.12 -10.96 -7.73
CA GLU A 82 -3.80 -11.51 -8.02
C GLU A 82 -2.75 -10.40 -7.97
N LEU A 83 -1.56 -10.73 -7.44
CA LEU A 83 -0.42 -9.83 -7.41
C LEU A 83 0.04 -9.56 -8.84
N VAL A 84 0.05 -8.28 -9.23
CA VAL A 84 0.52 -7.82 -10.53
C VAL A 84 1.98 -7.41 -10.45
N ASN A 85 2.37 -6.66 -9.42
CA ASN A 85 3.74 -6.22 -9.23
C ASN A 85 4.02 -5.78 -7.78
N GLU A 86 5.29 -5.65 -7.44
CA GLU A 86 5.81 -5.18 -6.17
C GLU A 86 6.89 -4.13 -6.41
N VAL A 87 6.84 -3.02 -5.69
CA VAL A 87 7.91 -2.01 -5.73
C VAL A 87 9.07 -2.50 -4.88
N LYS A 88 10.19 -2.80 -5.53
CA LYS A 88 11.44 -3.07 -4.83
C LYS A 88 11.97 -1.77 -4.26
N LYS A 89 11.88 -1.62 -2.94
CA LYS A 89 12.55 -0.52 -2.24
C LYS A 89 14.03 -0.87 -2.08
N PRO A 90 14.96 0.03 -2.46
CA PRO A 90 16.38 -0.15 -2.20
C PRO A 90 16.70 -0.20 -0.70
#